data_AF-A0AAW6Z8Q6-F1
#
_entry.id   AF-A0AAW6Z8Q6-F1
#
_cell.length_a   1.000
_cell.length_b   1.000
_cell.length_c   1.000
_cell.angle_alpha   90.00
_cell.angle_beta   90.00
_cell.angle_gamma   90.00
#
_symmetry.space_group_name_H-M   'P 1'
#
loop_
_entity.id
_entity.type
_entity.pdbx_description
1 polymer ?
#
loop_
_entity_poly.entity_id
_entity_poly.type
_entity_poly.pdbx_seq_one_letter_code
_entity_poly.pdbx_strand_id
1 'polypeptide(L)'
;MSKHWRRLTDNEIKMAKLIFADSIDYARVKIYQGIPCLPTMQVAVSPNGNIYFPRNNCPDDFALASESHQIWMIHELTHVWQYQQGFKTWLGGLFLFVSGGYRRRRAYLYPNLSDIYHFGMLNMEQQADLLAHYYASCYLKGNIYNAQNQTFQKILKSFIDDPCQKEWLPQCRFYRKNKRT
;
A
#
# COMPACT_ATOMS: atom_id res chain seq x y z
N MET A 1 1.90 22.21 22.38
CA MET A 1 2.56 21.02 21.78
C MET A 1 2.01 20.87 20.36
N SER A 2 2.85 21.03 19.34
CA SER A 2 2.40 20.97 17.95
C SER A 2 1.86 19.56 17.65
N LYS A 3 0.70 19.48 16.99
CA LYS A 3 0.15 18.19 16.53
C LYS A 3 1.14 17.58 15.54
N HIS A 4 1.78 16.47 15.91
CA HIS A 4 2.68 15.70 15.02
C HIS A 4 1.91 14.86 13.99
N TRP A 5 0.71 15.30 13.61
CA TRP A 5 -0.14 14.63 12.65
C TRP A 5 -1.06 15.60 11.93
N ARG A 6 -1.44 15.22 10.70
CA ARG A 6 -2.45 15.90 9.89
C ARG A 6 -3.45 14.90 9.30
N ARG A 7 -4.55 15.42 8.78
CA ARG A 7 -5.48 14.66 7.93
C ARG A 7 -4.95 14.59 6.50
N LEU A 8 -5.55 13.69 5.72
CA LEU A 8 -5.37 13.71 4.28
C LEU A 8 -5.84 15.06 3.73
N THR A 9 -5.11 15.61 2.76
CA THR A 9 -5.55 16.78 1.99
C THR A 9 -6.64 16.37 1.00
N ASP A 10 -7.40 17.34 0.48
CA ASP A 10 -8.39 17.07 -0.56
C ASP A 10 -7.77 16.46 -1.83
N ASN A 11 -6.53 16.85 -2.16
CA ASN A 11 -5.82 16.28 -3.31
C ASN A 11 -5.41 14.83 -3.04
N GLU A 12 -4.93 14.51 -1.83
CA GLU A 12 -4.61 13.15 -1.42
C GLU A 12 -5.84 12.24 -1.41
N ILE A 13 -6.99 12.76 -0.97
CA ILE A 13 -8.26 12.02 -1.02
C ILE A 13 -8.66 11.78 -2.47
N LYS A 14 -8.63 12.79 -3.34
CA LYS A 14 -8.93 12.62 -4.78
C LYS A 14 -8.00 11.59 -5.42
N MET A 15 -6.70 11.67 -5.14
CA MET A 15 -5.69 10.73 -5.61
C MET A 15 -6.00 9.30 -5.14
N ALA A 16 -6.35 9.12 -3.86
CA ALA A 16 -6.69 7.81 -3.31
C ALA A 16 -7.98 7.23 -3.89
N LYS A 17 -9.00 8.07 -4.13
CA LYS A 17 -10.28 7.66 -4.71
C LYS A 17 -10.16 7.07 -6.11
N LEU A 18 -9.11 7.42 -6.86
CA LEU A 18 -8.82 6.82 -8.17
C LEU A 18 -8.55 5.31 -8.10
N ILE A 19 -8.16 4.79 -6.94
CA ILE A 19 -7.83 3.37 -6.72
C ILE A 19 -8.83 2.71 -5.79
N PHE A 20 -9.16 3.37 -4.68
CA PHE A 20 -9.92 2.76 -3.59
C PHE A 20 -11.39 3.16 -3.57
N ALA A 21 -11.86 4.05 -4.46
CA ALA A 21 -13.21 4.59 -4.46
C ALA A 21 -13.64 5.05 -3.05
N ASP A 22 -14.74 4.56 -2.50
CA ASP A 22 -15.18 4.86 -1.13
C ASP A 22 -14.89 3.72 -0.12
N SER A 23 -14.01 2.77 -0.47
CA SER A 23 -13.65 1.63 0.39
C SER A 23 -12.73 1.97 1.57
N ILE A 24 -12.25 3.21 1.65
CA ILE A 24 -11.49 3.75 2.78
C ILE A 24 -12.32 4.87 3.40
N ASP A 25 -12.52 4.82 4.72
CA ASP A 25 -12.95 5.97 5.51
C ASP A 25 -11.77 6.95 5.65
N TYR A 26 -11.65 7.83 4.66
CA TYR A 26 -10.59 8.84 4.56
C TYR A 26 -10.59 9.82 5.73
N ALA A 27 -11.76 10.11 6.30
CA ALA A 27 -11.90 11.03 7.43
C ALA A 27 -11.27 10.46 8.71
N ARG A 28 -11.09 9.15 8.79
CA ARG A 28 -10.40 8.49 9.92
C ARG A 28 -8.90 8.43 9.77
N VAL A 29 -8.36 8.49 8.56
CA VAL A 29 -6.92 8.41 8.29
C VAL A 29 -6.18 9.62 8.88
N LYS A 30 -5.03 9.37 9.48
CA LYS A 30 -4.09 10.40 9.93
C LYS A 30 -2.71 10.08 9.38
N ILE A 31 -2.01 11.14 8.98
CA ILE A 31 -0.60 11.08 8.61
C ILE A 31 0.22 11.65 9.76
N TYR A 32 1.18 10.89 10.25
CA TYR A 32 2.12 11.27 11.29
C TYR A 32 3.50 11.50 10.69
N GLN A 33 4.13 12.59 11.09
CA GLN A 33 5.52 12.89 10.74
C GLN A 33 6.44 12.29 11.80
N GLY A 34 6.83 11.04 11.60
CA GLY A 34 7.56 10.20 12.54
C GLY A 34 6.67 9.59 13.62
N ILE A 35 7.24 8.64 14.37
CA ILE A 35 6.59 8.07 15.54
C ILE A 35 7.08 8.84 16.79
N PRO A 36 6.16 9.35 17.63
CA PRO A 36 6.54 9.99 18.89
C PRO A 36 7.42 9.07 19.74
N CYS A 37 8.48 9.62 20.34
CA CYS A 37 9.41 8.90 21.23
C CYS A 37 10.25 7.77 20.60
N LEU A 38 10.20 7.57 19.28
CA LEU A 38 11.11 6.67 18.56
C LEU A 38 12.14 7.45 17.73
N PRO A 39 13.34 6.88 17.50
CA PRO A 39 14.32 7.46 16.60
C PRO A 39 13.76 7.60 15.18
N THR A 40 14.34 8.52 14.40
CA THR A 40 13.93 8.75 13.01
C THR A 40 14.01 7.45 12.22
N MET A 41 12.85 6.94 11.84
CA MET A 41 12.74 5.78 10.95
C MET A 41 13.12 6.21 9.54
N GLN A 42 13.76 5.32 8.78
CA GLN A 42 14.02 5.52 7.35
C GLN A 42 12.86 5.01 6.48
N VAL A 43 11.79 4.50 7.11
CA VAL A 43 10.70 3.77 6.47
C VAL A 43 9.36 4.30 6.97
N ALA A 44 8.33 4.22 6.11
CA ALA A 44 6.95 4.46 6.51
C ALA A 44 6.30 3.16 6.99
N VAL A 45 5.28 3.29 7.84
CA VAL A 45 4.50 2.16 8.34
C VAL A 45 3.04 2.55 8.55
N SER A 46 2.13 1.59 8.36
CA SER A 46 0.68 1.80 8.47
C SER A 46 -0.04 0.74 9.34
N PRO A 47 0.29 0.59 10.64
CA PRO A 47 -0.10 -0.58 11.45
C PRO A 47 -1.53 -0.55 12.01
N ASN A 48 -2.20 0.61 11.99
CA ASN A 48 -3.46 0.83 12.73
C ASN A 48 -4.46 1.72 11.97
N GLY A 49 -4.37 1.74 10.64
CA GLY A 49 -5.19 2.61 9.79
C GLY A 49 -4.73 4.08 9.77
N ASN A 50 -3.62 4.41 10.43
CA ASN A 50 -2.89 5.66 10.26
C ASN A 50 -1.54 5.37 9.60
N ILE A 51 -0.98 6.39 8.94
CA ILE A 51 0.28 6.31 8.23
C ILE A 51 1.33 7.10 8.98
N TYR A 52 2.53 6.53 9.17
CA TYR A 52 3.65 7.16 9.85
C TYR A 52 4.81 7.26 8.86
N PHE A 53 5.07 8.45 8.32
CA PHE A 53 6.21 8.67 7.41
C PHE A 53 7.47 9.09 8.18
N PRO A 54 8.67 8.88 7.62
CA PRO A 54 9.90 9.48 8.11
C PRO A 54 9.79 10.99 8.27
N ARG A 55 10.38 11.54 9.33
CA ARG A 55 10.32 12.98 9.62
C ARG A 55 10.79 13.84 8.45
N ASN A 56 11.84 13.41 7.77
CA ASN A 56 12.47 14.14 6.67
C ASN A 56 11.84 13.84 5.30
N ASN A 57 10.83 12.97 5.24
CA ASN A 57 10.22 12.51 3.99
C ASN A 57 8.70 12.41 4.13
N CYS A 58 8.09 13.51 4.59
CA CYS A 58 6.66 13.65 4.83
C CYS A 58 6.18 15.02 4.33
N PRO A 59 5.98 15.20 3.01
CA PRO A 59 5.46 16.45 2.44
C PRO A 59 4.06 16.82 2.99
N ASP A 60 3.74 18.11 2.91
CA ASP A 60 2.44 18.65 3.34
C ASP A 60 1.28 18.14 2.48
N ASP A 61 1.55 17.83 1.20
CA ASP A 61 0.62 17.19 0.27
C ASP A 61 1.38 16.21 -0.63
N PHE A 62 1.12 14.90 -0.48
CA PHE A 62 1.77 13.87 -1.29
C PHE A 62 1.31 13.89 -2.75
N ALA A 63 0.08 14.32 -3.05
CA ALA A 63 -0.46 14.38 -4.40
C ALA A 63 0.19 15.48 -5.25
N LEU A 64 0.73 16.51 -4.60
CA LEU A 64 1.48 17.61 -5.24
C LEU A 64 3.00 17.41 -5.20
N ALA A 65 3.47 16.36 -4.53
CA ALA A 65 4.90 16.02 -4.42
C ALA A 65 5.38 15.24 -5.66
N SER A 66 6.63 14.76 -5.61
CA SER A 66 7.20 13.97 -6.71
C SER A 66 6.44 12.67 -6.96
N GLU A 67 6.57 12.12 -8.16
CA GLU A 67 5.95 10.84 -8.56
C GLU A 67 6.23 9.71 -7.55
N SER A 68 7.47 9.61 -7.05
CA SER A 68 7.85 8.64 -6.04
C SER A 68 7.07 8.79 -4.73
N HIS A 69 6.73 10.03 -4.32
CA HIS A 69 5.90 10.27 -3.15
C HIS A 69 4.45 9.89 -3.40
N GLN A 70 3.91 10.17 -4.58
CA GLN A 70 2.54 9.77 -4.95
C GLN A 70 2.39 8.24 -4.94
N ILE A 71 3.34 7.52 -5.54
CA ILE A 71 3.40 6.04 -5.53
C ILE A 71 3.49 5.53 -4.09
N TRP A 72 4.39 6.09 -3.28
CA TRP A 72 4.56 5.67 -1.89
C TRP A 72 3.30 5.90 -1.05
N MET A 73 2.60 7.01 -1.29
CA MET A 73 1.34 7.31 -0.60
C MET A 73 0.25 6.28 -0.94
N ILE A 74 0.11 5.87 -2.22
CA ILE A 74 -0.84 4.82 -2.61
C ILE A 74 -0.47 3.47 -2.00
N HIS A 75 0.82 3.15 -1.91
CA HIS A 75 1.30 1.94 -1.22
C HIS A 75 0.84 1.94 0.25
N GLU A 76 1.12 3.01 1.00
CA GLU A 76 0.71 3.09 2.42
C GLU A 76 -0.82 3.10 2.60
N LEU A 77 -1.55 3.77 1.71
CA LEU A 77 -3.02 3.73 1.72
C LEU A 77 -3.58 2.33 1.44
N THR A 78 -2.86 1.48 0.71
CA THR A 78 -3.24 0.07 0.55
C THR A 78 -3.24 -0.66 1.90
N HIS A 79 -2.26 -0.39 2.77
CA HIS A 79 -2.25 -0.96 4.11
C HIS A 79 -3.37 -0.41 4.99
N VAL A 80 -3.70 0.87 4.85
CA VAL A 80 -4.87 1.46 5.52
C VAL A 80 -6.16 0.77 5.04
N TRP A 81 -6.32 0.57 3.73
CA TRP A 81 -7.44 -0.18 3.16
C TRP A 81 -7.50 -1.60 3.74
N GLN A 82 -6.41 -2.36 3.68
CA GLN A 82 -6.31 -3.71 4.26
C GLN A 82 -6.76 -3.72 5.73
N TYR A 83 -6.26 -2.77 6.54
CA TYR A 83 -6.65 -2.63 7.95
C TYR A 83 -8.15 -2.37 8.12
N GLN A 84 -8.71 -1.43 7.36
CA GLN A 84 -10.13 -1.08 7.47
C GLN A 84 -11.06 -2.20 7.00
N GLN A 85 -10.61 -3.04 6.05
CA GLN A 85 -11.32 -4.25 5.64
C GLN A 85 -11.21 -5.41 6.66
N GLY A 86 -10.46 -5.21 7.75
CA GLY A 86 -10.34 -6.17 8.86
C GLY A 86 -9.09 -7.06 8.81
N PHE A 87 -8.14 -6.78 7.91
CA PHE A 87 -6.85 -7.47 7.89
C PHE A 87 -5.97 -7.02 9.06
N LYS A 88 -5.37 -7.98 9.76
CA LYS A 88 -4.49 -7.71 10.91
C LYS A 88 -3.11 -7.22 10.43
N THR A 89 -3.00 -5.96 10.04
CA THR A 89 -1.76 -5.35 9.50
C THR A 89 -0.59 -5.32 10.51
N TRP A 90 -0.84 -5.50 11.81
CA TRP A 90 0.21 -5.63 12.83
C TRP A 90 1.14 -6.85 12.62
N LEU A 91 0.68 -7.87 11.86
CA LEU A 91 1.53 -8.98 11.43
C LEU A 91 2.61 -8.53 10.42
N GLY A 92 2.32 -7.51 9.61
CA GLY A 92 3.29 -6.92 8.67
C GLY A 92 4.38 -6.13 9.35
N GLY A 93 4.04 -5.36 10.40
CA GLY A 93 5.02 -4.62 11.21
C GLY A 93 6.00 -5.54 11.94
N LEU A 94 5.52 -6.68 12.48
CA LEU A 94 6.37 -7.73 13.05
C LEU A 94 7.24 -8.39 11.96
N PHE A 95 6.72 -8.57 10.75
CA PHE A 95 7.44 -9.17 9.63
C PHE A 95 8.56 -8.27 9.09
N LEU A 96 8.34 -6.96 8.96
CA LEU A 96 9.36 -5.97 8.60
C LEU A 96 10.50 -5.92 9.64
N PHE A 97 10.13 -6.01 10.92
CA PHE A 97 11.07 -6.03 12.04
C PHE A 97 11.92 -7.31 12.06
N VAL A 98 11.31 -8.48 11.85
CA VAL A 98 12.00 -9.79 11.79
C VAL A 98 12.84 -9.95 10.52
N SER A 99 12.45 -9.31 9.42
CA SER A 99 13.10 -9.48 8.11
C SER A 99 14.33 -8.58 7.91
N GLY A 100 14.66 -7.70 8.87
CA GLY A 100 15.84 -6.82 8.80
C GLY A 100 15.65 -5.58 7.92
N GLY A 101 14.40 -5.13 7.76
CA GLY A 101 14.05 -3.98 6.91
C GLY A 101 14.19 -4.22 5.40
N TYR A 102 14.02 -3.16 4.60
CA TYR A 102 14.01 -3.14 3.12
C TYR A 102 15.27 -3.73 2.44
N ARG A 103 16.32 -4.13 3.16
CA ARG A 103 17.52 -4.76 2.57
C ARG A 103 17.25 -6.12 1.93
N ARG A 104 16.11 -6.77 2.23
CA ARG A 104 15.69 -8.07 1.64
C ARG A 104 14.61 -7.96 0.54
N ARG A 105 14.52 -6.82 -0.18
CA ARG A 105 13.54 -6.56 -1.27
C ARG A 105 13.36 -7.66 -2.33
N ARG A 106 14.33 -8.56 -2.55
CA ARG A 106 14.17 -9.67 -3.51
C ARG A 106 13.03 -10.65 -3.19
N ALA A 107 12.67 -10.80 -1.91
CA ALA A 107 11.57 -11.68 -1.50
C ALA A 107 10.18 -11.03 -1.58
N TYR A 108 10.10 -9.72 -1.90
CA TYR A 108 8.87 -8.92 -1.85
C TYR A 108 8.46 -8.35 -3.20
N LEU A 109 9.28 -8.53 -4.23
CA LEU A 109 8.83 -8.30 -5.60
C LEU A 109 7.64 -9.23 -5.86
N TYR A 110 6.54 -8.68 -6.33
CA TYR A 110 5.46 -9.50 -6.86
C TYR A 110 5.96 -10.25 -8.11
N PRO A 111 5.41 -11.44 -8.43
CA PRO A 111 5.78 -12.20 -9.63
C PRO A 111 5.67 -11.35 -10.90
N ASN A 112 6.20 -11.83 -12.04
CA ASN A 112 5.89 -11.14 -13.29
C ASN A 112 4.38 -11.01 -13.46
N LEU A 113 3.90 -9.91 -14.04
CA LEU A 113 2.46 -9.67 -14.18
C LEU A 113 1.74 -10.82 -14.91
N SER A 114 2.44 -11.52 -15.82
CA SER A 114 1.93 -12.73 -16.49
C SER A 114 1.58 -13.88 -15.55
N ASP A 115 2.23 -13.95 -14.39
CA ASP A 115 2.13 -15.05 -13.44
C ASP A 115 1.11 -14.75 -12.31
N ILE A 116 0.51 -13.55 -12.34
CA ILE A 116 -0.49 -13.11 -11.38
C ILE A 116 -1.88 -13.35 -11.96
N TYR A 117 -2.49 -14.45 -11.56
CA TYR A 117 -3.83 -14.83 -12.01
C TYR A 117 -4.95 -14.11 -11.24
N HIS A 118 -4.68 -13.70 -9.99
CA HIS A 118 -5.68 -13.07 -9.13
C HIS A 118 -5.03 -12.19 -8.05
N PHE A 119 -5.58 -11.01 -7.77
CA PHE A 119 -5.03 -10.07 -6.77
C PHE A 119 -4.85 -10.69 -5.37
N GLY A 120 -5.80 -11.50 -4.92
CA GLY A 120 -5.75 -12.16 -3.60
C GLY A 120 -4.64 -13.21 -3.42
N MET A 121 -3.91 -13.59 -4.48
CA MET A 121 -2.77 -14.51 -4.37
C MET A 121 -1.51 -13.85 -3.81
N LEU A 122 -1.48 -12.52 -3.85
CA LEU A 122 -0.36 -11.70 -3.43
C LEU A 122 -0.36 -11.51 -1.91
N ASN A 123 0.82 -11.39 -1.33
CA ASN A 123 0.94 -10.97 0.07
C ASN A 123 0.64 -9.47 0.23
N MET A 124 0.55 -8.99 1.48
CA MET A 124 0.13 -7.61 1.76
C MET A 124 1.01 -6.54 1.12
N GLU A 125 2.32 -6.74 1.06
CA GLU A 125 3.30 -5.82 0.47
C GLU A 125 3.23 -5.85 -1.06
N GLN A 126 3.10 -7.07 -1.62
CA GLN A 126 2.94 -7.27 -3.06
C GLN A 126 1.65 -6.64 -3.59
N GLN A 127 0.56 -6.72 -2.83
CA GLN A 127 -0.69 -6.02 -3.15
C GLN A 127 -0.51 -4.50 -3.15
N ALA A 128 0.20 -3.96 -2.15
CA ALA A 128 0.48 -2.54 -2.04
C ALA A 128 1.33 -2.03 -3.21
N ASP A 129 2.40 -2.75 -3.57
CA ASP A 129 3.22 -2.42 -4.73
C ASP A 129 2.43 -2.54 -6.04
N LEU A 130 1.61 -3.58 -6.21
CA LEU A 130 0.83 -3.77 -7.43
C LEU A 130 -0.17 -2.62 -7.64
N LEU A 131 -0.88 -2.19 -6.60
CA LEU A 131 -1.82 -1.07 -6.68
C LEU A 131 -1.11 0.27 -6.90
N ALA A 132 0.03 0.49 -6.25
CA ALA A 132 0.84 1.70 -6.43
C ALA A 132 1.43 1.81 -7.85
N HIS A 133 1.89 0.70 -8.42
CA HIS A 133 2.38 0.67 -9.81
C HIS A 133 1.25 0.76 -10.82
N TYR A 134 0.07 0.20 -10.53
CA TYR A 134 -1.11 0.41 -11.34
C TYR A 134 -1.51 1.90 -11.38
N TYR A 135 -1.54 2.56 -10.23
CA TYR A 135 -1.76 4.01 -10.15
C TYR A 135 -0.76 4.77 -11.03
N ALA A 136 0.54 4.46 -10.90
CA ALA A 136 1.57 5.09 -11.72
C ALA A 136 1.34 4.85 -13.22
N SER A 137 0.96 3.63 -13.61
CA SER A 137 0.71 3.28 -15.01
C SER A 137 -0.45 4.05 -15.64
N CYS A 138 -1.45 4.45 -14.84
CA CYS A 138 -2.65 5.16 -15.28
C CYS A 138 -2.48 6.69 -15.25
N TYR A 139 -1.87 7.22 -14.19
CA TYR A 139 -2.00 8.63 -13.83
C TYR A 139 -0.70 9.43 -13.88
N LEU A 140 0.45 8.76 -13.94
CA LEU A 140 1.76 9.41 -14.07
C LEU A 140 2.30 9.19 -15.50
N LYS A 141 2.96 10.20 -16.07
CA LYS A 141 3.37 10.17 -17.49
C LYS A 141 4.85 9.79 -17.62
N GLY A 142 5.17 8.93 -18.57
CA GLY A 142 6.55 8.63 -18.95
C GLY A 142 7.30 7.73 -17.95
N ASN A 143 6.57 7.02 -17.10
CA ASN A 143 7.16 6.04 -16.18
C ASN A 143 7.20 4.63 -16.80
N ILE A 144 7.99 3.76 -16.17
CA ILE A 144 8.22 2.39 -16.64
C ILE A 144 6.96 1.51 -16.63
N TYR A 145 5.93 1.87 -15.85
CA TYR A 145 4.71 1.08 -15.68
C TYR A 145 3.68 1.35 -16.77
N ASN A 146 3.76 2.49 -17.48
CA ASN A 146 2.80 2.85 -18.55
C ASN A 146 2.71 1.75 -19.63
N ALA A 147 3.83 1.12 -19.98
CA ALA A 147 3.88 0.06 -21.00
C ALA A 147 3.08 -1.21 -20.62
N GLN A 148 2.82 -1.43 -19.33
CA GLN A 148 2.14 -2.61 -18.80
C GLN A 148 0.71 -2.32 -18.32
N ASN A 149 0.19 -1.11 -18.59
CA ASN A 149 -1.09 -0.63 -18.07
C ASN A 149 -2.26 -1.60 -18.32
N GLN A 150 -2.37 -2.16 -19.53
CA GLN A 150 -3.43 -3.12 -19.87
C GLN A 150 -3.36 -4.40 -19.02
N THR A 151 -2.15 -4.87 -18.70
CA THR A 151 -1.96 -6.05 -17.87
C THR A 151 -2.37 -5.77 -16.42
N PHE A 152 -2.00 -4.61 -15.88
CA PHE A 152 -2.47 -4.19 -14.56
C PHE A 152 -4.00 -4.10 -14.49
N GLN A 153 -4.63 -3.44 -15.48
CA GLN A 153 -6.09 -3.33 -15.56
C GLN A 153 -6.75 -4.72 -15.56
N LYS A 154 -6.19 -5.68 -16.28
CA LYS A 154 -6.72 -7.05 -16.32
C LYS A 154 -6.64 -7.75 -14.96
N ILE A 155 -5.49 -7.66 -14.28
CA ILE A 155 -5.27 -8.31 -12.96
C ILE A 155 -6.17 -7.68 -11.89
N LEU A 156 -6.30 -6.35 -11.94
CA LEU A 156 -6.98 -5.57 -10.91
C LEU A 156 -8.45 -5.30 -11.23
N LYS A 157 -8.96 -5.73 -12.39
CA LYS A 157 -10.35 -5.49 -12.81
C LYS A 157 -11.34 -5.78 -11.69
N SER A 158 -11.29 -6.99 -11.14
CA SER A 158 -12.23 -7.41 -10.10
C SER A 158 -12.08 -6.63 -8.79
N PHE A 159 -10.87 -6.15 -8.48
CA PHE A 159 -10.65 -5.28 -7.33
C PHE A 159 -11.22 -3.88 -7.57
N ILE A 160 -11.02 -3.32 -8.75
CA ILE A 160 -11.49 -1.98 -9.12
C ILE A 160 -13.03 -1.95 -9.19
N ASP A 161 -13.63 -3.02 -9.71
CA ASP A 161 -15.08 -3.15 -9.82
C ASP A 161 -15.76 -3.22 -8.43
N ASP A 162 -15.11 -3.84 -7.43
CA ASP A 162 -15.62 -3.91 -6.05
C ASP A 162 -14.49 -3.97 -5.00
N PRO A 163 -13.94 -2.82 -4.57
CA PRO A 163 -12.82 -2.76 -3.63
C PRO A 163 -13.22 -3.10 -2.18
N CYS A 164 -14.51 -3.33 -1.90
CA CYS A 164 -15.02 -3.67 -0.57
C CYS A 164 -15.08 -5.19 -0.31
N GLN A 165 -14.85 -6.04 -1.31
CA GLN A 165 -14.90 -7.49 -1.12
C GLN A 165 -13.72 -7.98 -0.27
N LYS A 166 -14.05 -8.78 0.75
CA LYS A 166 -13.05 -9.36 1.67
C LYS A 166 -12.19 -10.43 1.01
N GLU A 167 -12.62 -10.99 -0.13
CA GLU A 167 -11.87 -11.98 -0.90
C GLU A 167 -10.55 -11.43 -1.47
N TRP A 168 -10.44 -10.10 -1.56
CA TRP A 168 -9.22 -9.40 -1.99
C TRP A 168 -8.15 -9.32 -0.91
N LEU A 169 -8.50 -9.55 0.36
CA LEU A 169 -7.53 -9.50 1.44
C LEU A 169 -6.42 -10.54 1.21
N PRO A 170 -5.17 -10.25 1.62
CA PRO A 170 -4.09 -11.20 1.51
C PRO A 170 -4.48 -12.52 2.16
N GLN A 171 -4.45 -13.61 1.41
CA GLN A 171 -4.62 -14.92 2.01
C GLN A 171 -3.38 -15.22 2.85
N CYS A 172 -3.51 -15.27 4.18
CA CYS A 172 -2.48 -15.84 5.04
C CYS A 172 -2.37 -17.35 4.77
N ARG A 173 -1.77 -17.73 3.65
CA ARG A 173 -1.29 -19.10 3.43
C ARG A 173 -0.05 -19.29 4.30
N PHE A 174 -0.26 -19.54 5.59
CA PHE A 174 0.71 -20.30 6.36
C PHE A 174 1.03 -21.54 5.54
N TYR A 175 2.31 -21.77 5.30
CA TYR A 175 2.88 -22.87 4.55
C TYR A 175 2.13 -24.18 4.84
N ARG A 176 1.09 -24.50 4.07
CA ARG A 176 0.44 -25.80 4.14
C ARG A 176 1.34 -26.70 3.33
N LYS A 177 2.35 -27.27 3.99
CA LYS A 177 3.11 -28.40 3.48
C LYS A 177 2.08 -29.42 3.04
N ASN A 178 1.86 -29.55 1.75
CA ASN A 178 1.11 -30.65 1.20
C ASN A 178 1.91 -31.92 1.55
N LYS A 179 1.50 -32.61 2.63
CA LYS A 179 1.67 -34.06 2.67
C LYS A 179 0.73 -34.60 1.58
N ARG A 180 1.27 -34.82 0.39
CA ARG A 180 0.67 -35.77 -0.54
C ARG A 180 0.96 -37.15 0.07
N THR A 181 -0.10 -37.78 0.55
CA THR A 181 -0.20 -39.23 0.71
C THR A 181 -0.11 -39.91 -0.64
#